data_AF-A0AAV7HTB2-F1
#
_entry.id   AF-A0AAV7HTB2-F1
#
_cell.length_a   1.000
_cell.length_b   1.000
_cell.length_c   1.000
_cell.angle_alpha   90.00
_cell.angle_beta   90.00
_cell.angle_gamma   90.00
#
_symmetry.space_group_name_H-M   'P 1'
#
loop_
_entity.id
_entity.type
_entity.pdbx_description
1 polymer ?
#
loop_
_entity_poly.entity_id
_entity_poly.type
_entity_poly.pdbx_seq_one_letter_code
_entity_poly.pdbx_strand_id
1 'polypeptide(L)'
;MVVANGRRVLAVEAGGSGVGRLLCRRVAAVVASGGCRRRMWWPPMDAGIDLIAGGRSKKTKRTAPKSDDVYLKLLVKLYRFLVRRTGSKFNAVILKRLFMSKINKPPLSIRRLINFMKGKENNIAVIVGTVTDDKRVHEIPAIKVAALRFTETARARILKAGGECLTFDQLALRAPLGQNTVLLRGPKNAREAVKHFGPAPGVPHSHTKPYVRSKGRKFEKARGRRNSRGFRV
;
A
#
# COMPACT_ATOMS: atom_id res chain seq x y z
N MET A 1 -20.44 -23.71 19.67
CA MET A 1 -20.02 -24.93 18.94
C MET A 1 -20.64 -24.93 17.56
N VAL A 2 -19.83 -25.23 16.54
CA VAL A 2 -20.05 -25.90 15.23
C VAL A 2 -18.87 -25.45 14.34
N VAL A 3 -18.11 -26.44 13.87
CA VAL A 3 -16.88 -26.30 13.07
C VAL A 3 -17.14 -26.83 11.67
N ALA A 4 -16.79 -26.06 10.63
CA ALA A 4 -16.33 -26.59 9.35
C ALA A 4 -15.61 -25.48 8.56
N ASN A 5 -14.38 -25.75 8.12
CA ASN A 5 -13.59 -25.02 7.12
C ASN A 5 -13.11 -23.59 7.44
N GLY A 6 -12.21 -23.51 8.43
CA GLY A 6 -10.87 -22.97 8.17
C GLY A 6 -10.71 -21.46 7.98
N ARG A 7 -10.40 -20.80 9.11
CA ARG A 7 -9.88 -19.42 9.28
C ARG A 7 -10.94 -18.30 9.34
N ARG A 8 -11.55 -18.21 10.52
CA ARG A 8 -11.97 -16.94 11.13
C ARG A 8 -10.72 -16.09 11.39
N VAL A 9 -10.68 -14.88 10.85
CA VAL A 9 -9.67 -13.90 11.25
C VAL A 9 -10.33 -12.97 12.25
N LEU A 10 -9.87 -13.08 13.50
CA LEU A 10 -10.25 -12.22 14.61
C LEU A 10 -9.74 -10.79 14.35
N ALA A 11 -10.63 -9.84 14.62
CA ALA A 11 -10.29 -8.45 14.83
C ALA A 11 -9.26 -8.36 15.97
N VAL A 12 -8.19 -7.59 15.77
CA VAL A 12 -7.24 -7.25 16.83
C VAL A 12 -7.37 -5.75 17.10
N GLU A 13 -8.12 -5.44 18.15
CA GLU A 13 -8.06 -4.17 18.87
C GLU A 13 -6.72 -4.10 19.62
N ALA A 14 -6.11 -2.92 19.63
CA ALA A 14 -4.86 -2.65 20.32
C ALA A 14 -5.09 -1.57 21.38
N GLY A 15 -5.23 -2.01 22.62
CA GLY A 15 -4.98 -1.30 23.87
C GLY A 15 -4.60 -2.39 24.88
N GLY A 16 -3.70 -2.25 25.83
CA GLY A 16 -3.00 -1.13 26.43
C GLY A 16 -2.70 -1.54 27.87
N SER A 17 -1.55 -1.11 28.40
CA SER A 17 -1.21 -0.97 29.84
C SER A 17 -0.91 -2.20 30.72
N GLY A 18 -0.02 -1.97 31.70
CA GLY A 18 0.23 -2.79 32.90
C GLY A 18 1.43 -3.72 32.78
N VAL A 19 2.67 -3.41 33.22
CA VAL A 19 3.16 -3.14 34.59
C VAL A 19 2.80 -4.25 35.59
N GLY A 20 3.82 -4.97 36.09
CA GLY A 20 3.72 -5.91 37.21
C GLY A 20 4.87 -6.92 37.18
N ARG A 21 6.07 -6.57 37.67
CA ARG A 21 6.60 -7.02 38.97
C ARG A 21 6.19 -8.44 39.36
N LEU A 22 7.15 -9.37 39.34
CA LEU A 22 7.25 -10.35 40.42
C LEU A 22 8.69 -10.35 40.95
N LEU A 23 8.81 -9.85 42.17
CA LEU A 23 9.90 -10.16 43.09
C LEU A 23 9.88 -11.68 43.35
N CYS A 24 11.07 -12.26 43.55
CA CYS A 24 11.51 -12.79 44.84
C CYS A 24 12.50 -13.93 44.60
N ARG A 25 13.77 -13.77 45.02
CA ARG A 25 14.27 -14.44 46.23
C ARG A 25 15.70 -13.99 46.53
N ARG A 26 15.85 -13.55 47.77
CA ARG A 26 17.10 -13.33 48.51
C ARG A 26 17.95 -14.60 48.53
N VAL A 27 19.27 -14.43 48.43
CA VAL A 27 20.22 -15.09 49.34
C VAL A 27 21.25 -14.05 49.79
N ALA A 28 21.45 -14.03 51.11
CA ALA A 28 22.47 -13.37 51.92
C ALA A 28 23.91 -13.64 51.41
N ALA A 29 24.99 -13.03 51.84
CA ALA A 29 25.40 -11.86 52.62
C ALA A 29 26.94 -11.81 52.42
N VAL A 30 27.59 -10.75 52.90
CA VAL A 30 28.91 -10.73 53.56
C VAL A 30 29.71 -9.49 53.15
N VAL A 31 30.19 -8.87 54.22
CA VAL A 31 30.91 -7.62 54.41
C VAL A 31 32.34 -7.73 53.88
N ALA A 32 32.85 -6.68 53.23
CA ALA A 32 34.27 -6.35 53.27
C ALA A 32 34.50 -4.86 53.00
N SER A 33 35.10 -4.25 54.01
CA SER A 33 35.61 -2.90 54.21
C SER A 33 36.73 -2.51 53.24
N GLY A 34 36.99 -1.20 53.15
CA GLY A 34 38.33 -0.68 52.89
C GLY A 34 38.51 0.06 51.57
N GLY A 35 38.70 1.38 51.66
CA GLY A 35 39.01 2.22 50.53
C GLY A 35 40.40 1.96 49.94
N CYS A 36 40.52 2.14 48.64
CA CYS A 36 41.81 2.42 48.01
C CYS A 36 41.58 3.26 46.76
N ARG A 37 42.02 4.53 46.82
CA ARG A 37 42.21 5.38 45.65
C ARG A 37 43.20 4.70 44.72
N ARG A 38 42.72 4.06 43.66
CA ARG A 38 43.53 3.82 42.47
C ARG A 38 42.98 4.66 41.34
N ARG A 39 43.83 5.56 40.85
CA ARG A 39 43.70 6.22 39.55
C ARG A 39 43.28 5.16 38.53
N MET A 40 42.01 5.16 38.13
CA MET A 40 41.63 4.50 36.88
C MET A 40 42.18 5.38 35.76
N TRP A 41 43.31 4.95 35.21
CA TRP A 41 43.61 5.19 33.81
C TRP A 41 42.34 4.91 33.01
N TRP A 42 41.78 5.95 32.40
CA TRP A 42 40.79 5.76 31.34
C TRP A 42 41.57 5.21 30.14
N PRO A 43 41.34 3.97 29.68
CA PRO A 43 41.76 3.64 28.34
C PRO A 43 40.91 4.50 27.39
N PRO A 44 41.46 5.08 26.31
CA PRO A 44 40.63 5.59 25.24
C PRO A 44 39.85 4.40 24.69
N MET A 45 38.56 4.33 25.02
CA MET A 45 37.62 3.42 24.36
C MET A 45 37.39 3.96 22.95
N ASP A 46 38.38 3.80 22.07
CA ASP A 46 38.11 3.75 20.63
C ASP A 46 37.41 2.41 20.36
N ALA A 47 36.12 2.37 20.73
CA ALA A 47 35.23 1.28 20.37
C ALA A 47 35.04 1.32 18.85
N GLY A 48 35.86 0.57 18.11
CA GLY A 48 35.62 0.27 16.72
C GLY A 48 34.20 -0.25 16.55
N ILE A 49 33.37 0.47 15.80
CA ILE A 49 31.95 0.11 15.64
C ILE A 49 31.88 -1.06 14.66
N ASP A 50 31.70 -2.28 15.18
CA ASP A 50 31.47 -3.46 14.36
C ASP A 50 30.04 -3.45 13.80
N LEU A 51 29.91 -3.11 12.51
CA LEU A 51 28.62 -3.00 11.82
C LEU A 51 28.55 -3.99 10.65
N ILE A 52 28.07 -5.21 10.92
CA ILE A 52 27.78 -6.26 9.91
C ILE A 52 26.83 -5.78 8.80
N ALA A 53 25.93 -4.83 9.12
CA ALA A 53 24.95 -4.21 8.21
C ALA A 53 25.07 -2.68 8.11
N GLY A 54 26.22 -2.11 8.51
CA GLY A 54 26.70 -0.79 8.10
C GLY A 54 25.76 0.41 8.28
N GLY A 55 25.58 0.92 9.51
CA GLY A 55 25.35 2.36 9.73
C GLY A 55 24.17 3.02 8.99
N ARG A 56 24.44 3.98 8.09
CA ARG A 56 23.42 4.84 7.46
C ARG A 56 22.48 4.05 6.54
N SER A 57 21.21 3.90 6.96
CA SER A 57 20.20 3.18 6.18
C SER A 57 19.69 3.98 4.96
N LYS A 58 19.77 3.36 3.76
CA LYS A 58 19.32 3.98 2.52
C LYS A 58 17.80 3.88 2.38
N LYS A 59 17.13 5.03 2.27
CA LYS A 59 15.67 5.09 2.04
C LYS A 59 15.38 4.91 0.54
N THR A 60 14.87 3.75 0.14
CA THR A 60 14.51 3.43 -1.26
C THR A 60 13.16 3.99 -1.70
N LYS A 61 12.37 4.54 -0.77
CA LYS A 61 11.04 5.10 -1.04
C LYS A 61 11.10 6.58 -1.42
N ARG A 62 10.15 7.02 -2.24
CA ARG A 62 9.99 8.44 -2.57
C ARG A 62 9.54 9.24 -1.35
N THR A 63 10.19 10.37 -1.12
CA THR A 63 9.93 11.31 -0.02
C THR A 63 9.13 12.54 -0.47
N ALA A 64 9.15 12.85 -1.77
CA ALA A 64 8.47 13.97 -2.39
C ALA A 64 7.88 13.56 -3.75
N PRO A 65 6.85 14.26 -4.26
CA PRO A 65 6.39 14.04 -5.63
C PRO A 65 7.48 14.50 -6.60
N LYS A 66 7.68 13.73 -7.68
CA LYS A 66 8.59 14.12 -8.78
C LYS A 66 7.95 15.08 -9.80
N SER A 67 6.63 15.25 -9.74
CA SER A 67 5.86 16.00 -10.74
C SER A 67 5.88 17.50 -10.43
N ASP A 68 5.85 18.32 -11.48
CA ASP A 68 5.82 19.79 -11.36
C ASP A 68 4.44 20.43 -11.25
N ASP A 69 3.38 19.62 -11.33
CA ASP A 69 1.99 20.04 -11.11
C ASP A 69 1.82 20.75 -9.75
N VAL A 70 1.45 22.03 -9.83
CA VAL A 70 1.28 22.93 -8.67
C VAL A 70 0.17 22.42 -7.74
N TYR A 71 -0.96 21.95 -8.28
CA TYR A 71 -2.07 21.45 -7.48
C TYR A 71 -1.70 20.19 -6.71
N LEU A 72 -0.91 19.30 -7.33
CA LEU A 72 -0.40 18.12 -6.63
C LEU A 72 0.58 18.50 -5.52
N LYS A 73 1.45 19.51 -5.74
CA LYS A 73 2.37 20.02 -4.72
C LYS A 73 1.61 20.64 -3.54
N LEU A 74 0.53 21.40 -3.79
CA LEU A 74 -0.32 21.98 -2.74
C LEU A 74 -1.06 20.90 -1.93
N LEU A 75 -1.66 19.92 -2.61
CA LEU A 75 -2.35 18.80 -1.97
C LEU A 75 -1.39 17.99 -1.09
N VAL A 76 -0.16 17.76 -1.55
CA VAL A 76 0.90 17.14 -0.74
C VAL A 76 1.23 17.96 0.51
N LYS A 77 1.34 19.30 0.41
CA LYS A 77 1.59 20.16 1.58
C LYS A 77 0.48 20.03 2.60
N LEU A 78 -0.78 20.04 2.15
CA LEU A 78 -1.95 19.83 3.00
C LEU A 78 -1.89 18.48 3.73
N TYR A 79 -1.69 17.37 3.01
CA TYR A 79 -1.64 16.05 3.64
C TYR A 79 -0.39 15.85 4.50
N ARG A 80 0.74 16.52 4.23
CA ARG A 80 1.90 16.54 5.16
C ARG A 80 1.56 17.22 6.47
N PHE A 81 0.84 18.34 6.41
CA PHE A 81 0.36 19.04 7.60
C PHE A 81 -0.59 18.15 8.41
N LEU A 82 -1.60 17.54 7.76
CA LEU A 82 -2.54 16.65 8.42
C LEU A 82 -1.84 15.46 9.09
N VAL A 83 -0.91 14.79 8.40
CA VAL A 83 -0.18 13.65 8.98
C VAL A 83 0.60 14.05 10.22
N ARG A 84 1.25 15.22 10.20
CA ARG A 84 2.04 15.71 11.34
C ARG A 84 1.17 16.08 12.54
N ARG A 85 -0.04 16.60 12.33
CA ARG A 85 -0.91 17.10 13.41
C ARG A 85 -1.89 16.07 13.95
N THR A 86 -2.43 15.20 13.08
CA THR A 86 -3.48 14.23 13.47
C THR A 86 -2.92 12.86 13.87
N GLY A 87 -1.75 12.46 13.37
CA GLY A 87 -1.20 11.12 13.62
C GLY A 87 -2.00 9.97 12.97
N SER A 88 -3.01 10.24 12.14
CA SER A 88 -3.84 9.18 11.55
C SER A 88 -3.08 8.34 10.50
N LYS A 89 -3.18 7.02 10.64
CA LYS A 89 -2.55 6.06 9.69
C LYS A 89 -3.12 6.22 8.28
N PHE A 90 -4.39 6.58 8.15
CA PHE A 90 -5.07 6.81 6.88
C PHE A 90 -4.39 7.90 6.04
N ASN A 91 -4.16 9.09 6.64
CA ASN A 91 -3.51 10.21 5.96
C ASN A 91 -2.06 9.88 5.58
N ALA A 92 -1.35 9.12 6.42
CA ALA A 92 0.01 8.67 6.12
C ALA A 92 0.05 7.78 4.87
N VAL A 93 -0.96 6.93 4.69
CA VAL A 93 -1.10 6.08 3.49
C VAL A 93 -1.45 6.92 2.26
N ILE A 94 -2.37 7.89 2.37
CA ILE A 94 -2.69 8.81 1.25
C ILE A 94 -1.44 9.57 0.81
N LEU A 95 -0.72 10.18 1.75
CA LEU A 95 0.50 10.93 1.45
C LEU A 95 1.53 10.06 0.71
N LYS A 96 1.75 8.83 1.17
CA LYS A 96 2.63 7.87 0.51
C LYS A 96 2.16 7.56 -0.92
N ARG A 97 0.84 7.47 -1.17
CA ARG A 97 0.26 7.20 -2.49
C ARG A 97 0.34 8.40 -3.43
N LEU A 98 0.25 9.63 -2.92
CA LEU A 98 0.42 10.85 -3.73
C LEU A 98 1.82 10.95 -4.35
N PHE A 99 2.87 10.52 -3.62
CA PHE A 99 4.26 10.49 -4.10
C PHE A 99 4.53 9.44 -5.20
N MET A 100 3.61 8.49 -5.37
CA MET A 100 3.80 7.40 -6.32
C MET A 100 3.75 7.88 -7.78
N SER A 101 4.51 7.19 -8.64
CA SER A 101 4.47 7.39 -10.08
C SER A 101 3.11 7.02 -10.67
N LYS A 102 2.82 7.51 -11.89
CA LYS A 102 1.58 7.22 -12.64
C LYS A 102 1.30 5.72 -12.73
N ILE A 103 2.32 4.90 -12.98
CA ILE A 103 2.21 3.44 -13.06
C ILE A 103 1.63 2.81 -11.78
N ASN A 104 1.98 3.37 -10.62
CA ASN A 104 1.55 2.90 -9.31
C ASN A 104 0.23 3.53 -8.84
N LYS A 105 -0.36 4.40 -9.66
CA LYS A 105 -1.70 4.99 -9.50
C LYS A 105 -2.63 4.47 -10.61
N PRO A 106 -2.92 3.15 -10.63
CA PRO A 106 -3.76 2.56 -11.67
C PRO A 106 -5.19 3.11 -11.59
N PRO A 107 -5.87 3.26 -12.74
CA PRO A 107 -7.27 3.67 -12.75
C PRO A 107 -8.17 2.61 -12.11
N LEU A 108 -9.30 3.06 -11.57
CA LEU A 108 -10.38 2.20 -11.05
C LEU A 108 -11.65 2.41 -11.86
N SER A 109 -12.23 1.31 -12.35
CA SER A 109 -13.51 1.35 -13.04
C SER A 109 -14.68 1.40 -12.06
N ILE A 110 -15.77 2.07 -12.46
CA ILE A 110 -17.02 2.14 -11.67
C ILE A 110 -17.52 0.74 -11.28
N ARG A 111 -17.45 -0.24 -12.19
CA ARG A 111 -17.82 -1.65 -11.90
C ARG A 111 -17.11 -2.21 -10.67
N ARG A 112 -15.80 -1.95 -10.54
CA ARG A 112 -15.02 -2.42 -9.40
C ARG A 112 -15.36 -1.65 -8.14
N LEU A 113 -15.64 -0.36 -8.26
CA LEU A 113 -16.07 0.46 -7.12
C LEU A 113 -17.36 -0.06 -6.52
N ILE A 114 -18.37 -0.33 -7.35
CA ILE A 114 -19.64 -0.89 -6.90
C ILE A 114 -19.40 -2.17 -6.11
N ASN A 115 -18.61 -3.10 -6.67
CA ASN A 115 -18.32 -4.37 -5.99
C ASN A 115 -17.59 -4.21 -4.65
N PHE A 116 -16.67 -3.25 -4.53
CA PHE A 116 -15.97 -2.99 -3.26
C PHE A 116 -16.81 -2.24 -2.23
N MET A 117 -17.83 -1.51 -2.68
CA MET A 117 -18.72 -0.73 -1.83
C MET A 117 -19.98 -1.50 -1.39
N LYS A 118 -20.20 -2.72 -1.91
CA LYS A 118 -21.26 -3.61 -1.41
C LYS A 118 -21.10 -3.82 0.11
N GLY A 119 -22.16 -3.52 0.87
CA GLY A 119 -22.16 -3.59 2.33
C GLY A 119 -21.48 -2.42 3.05
N LYS A 120 -21.10 -1.35 2.33
CA LYS A 120 -20.39 -0.17 2.89
C LYS A 120 -20.94 1.14 2.31
N GLU A 121 -22.25 1.26 2.21
CA GLU A 121 -22.93 2.32 1.46
C GLU A 121 -22.76 3.70 2.10
N ASN A 122 -22.65 3.76 3.43
CA ASN A 122 -22.50 5.01 4.18
C ASN A 122 -21.09 5.61 4.11
N ASN A 123 -20.10 4.85 3.61
CA ASN A 123 -18.70 5.27 3.62
C ASN A 123 -18.30 5.99 2.34
N ILE A 124 -17.31 6.87 2.44
CA ILE A 124 -16.72 7.54 1.28
C ILE A 124 -15.63 6.64 0.66
N ALA A 125 -15.76 6.34 -0.63
CA ALA A 125 -14.76 5.59 -1.39
C ALA A 125 -13.59 6.51 -1.79
N VAL A 126 -12.39 6.29 -1.26
CA VAL A 126 -11.22 7.14 -1.50
C VAL A 126 -10.22 6.46 -2.41
N ILE A 127 -9.87 7.11 -3.52
CA ILE A 127 -9.07 6.55 -4.60
C ILE A 127 -7.94 7.51 -4.97
N VAL A 128 -6.70 7.11 -4.66
CA VAL A 128 -5.53 7.87 -5.12
C VAL A 128 -5.16 7.45 -6.54
N GLY A 129 -5.97 7.91 -7.51
CA GLY A 129 -5.89 7.55 -8.92
C GLY A 129 -7.02 8.17 -9.73
N THR A 130 -7.24 7.65 -10.93
CA THR A 130 -8.32 8.09 -11.82
C THR A 130 -9.50 7.13 -11.75
N VAL A 131 -10.72 7.66 -11.68
CA VAL A 131 -11.94 6.87 -11.83
C VAL A 131 -12.40 6.90 -13.28
N THR A 132 -12.60 5.73 -13.86
CA THR A 132 -12.99 5.56 -15.26
C THR A 132 -14.38 4.94 -15.37
N ASP A 133 -15.13 5.36 -16.38
CA ASP A 133 -16.42 4.78 -16.71
C ASP A 133 -16.29 3.32 -17.22
N ASP A 134 -17.36 2.55 -17.07
CA ASP A 134 -17.50 1.21 -17.64
C ASP A 134 -18.91 1.04 -18.21
N LYS A 135 -19.02 1.06 -19.54
CA LYS A 135 -20.31 0.96 -20.27
C LYS A 135 -21.05 -0.36 -20.04
N ARG A 136 -20.35 -1.39 -19.56
CA ARG A 136 -20.95 -2.72 -19.29
C ARG A 136 -21.83 -2.75 -18.04
N VAL A 137 -21.72 -1.73 -17.20
CA VAL A 137 -22.59 -1.57 -16.04
C VAL A 137 -23.67 -0.59 -16.44
N HIS A 138 -24.94 -0.96 -16.27
CA HIS A 138 -26.07 -0.10 -16.63
C HIS A 138 -26.46 0.78 -15.44
N GLU A 139 -26.73 0.14 -14.30
CA GLU A 139 -27.17 0.78 -13.07
C GLU A 139 -25.99 1.08 -12.14
N ILE A 140 -25.94 2.31 -11.64
CA ILE A 140 -24.92 2.76 -10.69
C ILE A 140 -25.67 3.17 -9.41
N PRO A 141 -25.32 2.59 -8.25
CA PRO A 141 -25.88 3.04 -6.98
C PRO A 141 -25.34 4.43 -6.59
N ALA A 142 -26.05 5.14 -5.73
CA ALA A 142 -25.61 6.42 -5.19
C ALA A 142 -24.37 6.20 -4.29
N ILE A 143 -23.17 6.46 -4.83
CA ILE A 143 -21.90 6.30 -4.11
C ILE A 143 -21.22 7.67 -3.95
N LYS A 144 -20.63 7.90 -2.77
CA LYS A 144 -19.73 9.03 -2.51
C LYS A 144 -18.30 8.64 -2.84
N VAL A 145 -17.69 9.24 -3.85
CA VAL A 145 -16.36 8.88 -4.34
C VAL A 145 -15.43 10.08 -4.28
N ALA A 146 -14.28 9.95 -3.62
CA ALA A 146 -13.19 10.91 -3.64
C ALA A 146 -12.03 10.39 -4.49
N ALA A 147 -11.60 11.15 -5.51
CA ALA A 147 -10.51 10.74 -6.38
C ALA A 147 -9.64 11.91 -6.85
N LEU A 148 -8.46 11.61 -7.41
CA LEU A 148 -7.58 12.64 -7.98
C LEU A 148 -8.13 13.18 -9.29
N ARG A 149 -8.69 12.30 -10.11
CA ARG A 149 -9.28 12.64 -11.41
C ARG A 149 -10.49 11.74 -11.68
N PHE A 150 -11.50 12.32 -12.29
CA PHE A 150 -12.64 11.59 -12.85
C PHE A 150 -12.63 11.76 -14.35
N THR A 151 -12.98 10.72 -15.11
CA THR A 151 -13.39 10.93 -16.50
C THR A 151 -14.73 11.67 -16.52
N GLU A 152 -14.95 12.54 -17.50
CA GLU A 152 -16.20 13.32 -17.62
C GLU A 152 -17.42 12.41 -17.67
N THR A 153 -17.31 11.31 -18.43
CA THR A 153 -18.33 10.27 -18.50
C THR A 153 -18.63 9.62 -17.16
N ALA A 154 -17.60 9.34 -16.35
CA ALA A 154 -17.77 8.74 -15.03
C ALA A 154 -18.44 9.74 -14.07
N ARG A 155 -18.01 11.00 -14.11
CA ARG A 155 -18.57 12.08 -13.29
C ARG A 155 -20.05 12.27 -13.60
N ALA A 156 -20.42 12.40 -14.87
CA ALA A 156 -21.81 12.59 -15.30
C ALA A 156 -22.71 11.43 -14.85
N ARG A 157 -22.22 10.19 -14.96
CA ARG A 157 -22.99 9.00 -14.55
C ARG A 157 -23.16 8.89 -13.04
N ILE A 158 -22.13 9.21 -12.24
CA ILE A 158 -22.23 9.20 -10.78
C ILE A 158 -23.20 10.29 -10.30
N LEU A 159 -23.11 11.50 -10.85
CA LEU A 159 -24.02 12.59 -10.52
C LEU A 159 -25.47 12.28 -10.93
N LYS A 160 -25.68 11.68 -12.11
CA LYS A 160 -27.01 11.24 -12.58
C LYS A 160 -27.63 10.19 -11.64
N ALA A 161 -26.82 9.34 -11.02
CA ALA A 161 -27.25 8.35 -10.04
C ALA A 161 -27.50 8.94 -8.63
N GLY A 162 -27.36 10.26 -8.45
CA GLY A 162 -27.46 10.92 -7.14
C GLY A 162 -26.25 10.69 -6.22
N GLY A 163 -25.12 10.24 -6.78
CA GLY A 163 -23.85 10.11 -6.06
C GLY A 163 -23.06 11.41 -6.01
N GLU A 164 -22.03 11.45 -5.16
CA GLU A 164 -21.18 12.63 -4.97
C GLU A 164 -19.77 12.37 -5.49
N CYS A 165 -19.25 13.27 -6.34
CA CYS A 165 -17.86 13.28 -6.77
C CYS A 165 -17.06 14.31 -5.96
N LEU A 166 -16.16 13.84 -5.10
CA LEU A 166 -15.37 14.67 -4.20
C LEU A 166 -13.91 14.79 -4.66
N THR A 167 -13.31 15.94 -4.38
CA THR A 167 -11.87 16.15 -4.47
C THR A 167 -11.18 15.82 -3.14
N PHE A 168 -9.85 15.74 -3.15
CA PHE A 168 -9.08 15.40 -1.95
C PHE A 168 -9.00 16.55 -0.94
N ASP A 169 -9.09 17.80 -1.39
CA ASP A 169 -9.26 18.99 -0.55
C ASP A 169 -10.62 18.97 0.16
N GLN A 170 -11.71 18.71 -0.56
CA GLN A 170 -13.05 18.54 0.04
C GLN A 170 -13.09 17.37 1.03
N LEU A 171 -12.42 16.26 0.71
CA LEU A 171 -12.31 15.12 1.62
C LEU A 171 -11.59 15.51 2.92
N ALA A 172 -10.52 16.30 2.84
CA ALA A 172 -9.78 16.75 4.01
C ALA A 172 -10.61 17.64 4.93
N LEU A 173 -11.51 18.46 4.38
CA LEU A 173 -12.46 19.26 5.16
C LEU A 173 -13.52 18.40 5.85
N ARG A 174 -14.09 17.43 5.14
CA ARG A 174 -15.15 16.56 5.68
C ARG A 174 -14.64 15.54 6.70
N ALA A 175 -13.51 14.91 6.42
CA ALA A 175 -12.97 13.80 7.20
C ALA A 175 -11.46 13.94 7.41
N PRO A 176 -10.98 14.90 8.22
CA PRO A 176 -9.55 15.12 8.46
C PRO A 176 -8.86 13.92 9.14
N LEU A 177 -9.61 13.10 9.87
CA LEU A 177 -9.12 11.86 10.49
C LEU A 177 -9.25 10.62 9.59
N GLY A 178 -10.04 10.71 8.51
CA GLY A 178 -10.37 9.56 7.63
C GLY A 178 -11.44 8.62 8.17
N GLN A 179 -12.26 9.06 9.13
CA GLN A 179 -13.41 8.28 9.64
C GLN A 179 -14.44 8.03 8.53
N ASN A 180 -15.09 6.87 8.54
CA ASN A 180 -16.10 6.46 7.54
C ASN A 180 -15.59 6.52 6.09
N THR A 181 -14.31 6.22 5.87
CA THR A 181 -13.71 6.16 4.54
C THR A 181 -13.17 4.78 4.21
N VAL A 182 -13.25 4.40 2.94
CA VAL A 182 -12.69 3.15 2.42
C VAL A 182 -11.63 3.47 1.39
N LEU A 183 -10.38 3.18 1.72
CA LEU A 183 -9.25 3.46 0.84
C LEU A 183 -9.08 2.34 -0.21
N LEU A 184 -9.49 2.61 -1.45
CA LEU A 184 -9.42 1.65 -2.55
C LEU A 184 -8.18 1.87 -3.43
N ARG A 185 -7.82 0.84 -4.21
CA ARG A 185 -6.73 0.89 -5.18
C ARG A 185 -7.06 0.05 -6.42
N GLY A 186 -6.69 0.57 -7.59
CA GLY A 186 -6.82 -0.16 -8.86
C GLY A 186 -5.88 -1.36 -8.99
N PRO A 187 -6.16 -2.26 -9.94
CA PRO A 187 -5.30 -3.41 -10.20
C PRO A 187 -3.95 -2.98 -10.80
N LYS A 188 -2.90 -3.00 -9.99
CA LYS A 188 -1.55 -2.62 -10.44
C LYS A 188 -0.96 -3.62 -11.45
N ASN A 189 -1.21 -4.91 -11.25
CA ASN A 189 -0.57 -5.98 -12.00
C ASN A 189 -1.30 -6.37 -13.30
N ALA A 190 -2.46 -5.77 -13.58
CA ALA A 190 -3.25 -6.10 -14.77
C ALA A 190 -2.71 -5.48 -16.08
N ARG A 191 -1.66 -4.64 -15.99
CA ARG A 191 -1.04 -3.96 -17.12
C ARG A 191 -0.26 -4.95 -18.01
N GLU A 192 -0.25 -4.71 -19.32
CA GLU A 192 0.44 -5.55 -20.29
C GLU A 192 1.93 -5.77 -19.98
N ALA A 193 2.67 -4.71 -19.64
CA ALA A 193 4.09 -4.84 -19.29
C ALA A 193 4.35 -5.84 -18.15
N VAL A 194 3.43 -5.98 -17.19
CA VAL A 194 3.59 -6.91 -16.07
C VAL A 194 3.43 -8.37 -16.51
N LYS A 195 2.71 -8.63 -17.61
CA LYS A 195 2.56 -9.98 -18.17
C LYS A 195 3.88 -10.55 -18.70
N HIS A 196 4.84 -9.69 -19.02
CA HIS A 196 6.17 -10.07 -19.49
C HIS A 196 7.18 -10.26 -18.35
N PHE A 197 6.78 -10.03 -17.10
CA PHE A 197 7.64 -10.21 -15.94
C PHE A 197 7.40 -11.57 -15.27
N GLY A 198 8.40 -12.03 -14.53
CA GLY A 198 8.38 -13.32 -13.84
C GLY A 198 9.42 -14.28 -14.43
N PRO A 199 9.26 -15.59 -14.19
CA PRO A 199 10.12 -16.62 -14.77
C PRO A 199 10.22 -16.48 -16.29
N ALA A 200 11.39 -16.78 -16.85
CA ALA A 200 11.61 -16.65 -18.28
C ALA A 200 10.61 -17.50 -19.09
N PRO A 201 10.13 -17.00 -20.25
CA PRO A 201 9.20 -17.75 -21.08
C PRO A 201 9.88 -19.03 -21.60
N GLY A 202 9.31 -20.19 -21.26
CA GLY A 202 9.93 -21.49 -21.60
C GLY A 202 10.61 -22.18 -20.42
N VAL A 203 10.44 -21.67 -19.19
CA VAL A 203 10.65 -22.43 -17.95
C VAL A 203 9.37 -23.19 -17.58
N PRO A 204 9.44 -24.45 -17.11
CA PRO A 204 8.24 -25.18 -16.65
C PRO A 204 7.43 -24.37 -15.65
N HIS A 205 6.09 -24.41 -15.77
CA HIS A 205 5.15 -23.63 -14.95
C HIS A 205 5.27 -22.08 -15.09
N SER A 206 5.94 -21.59 -16.15
CA SER A 206 5.93 -20.15 -16.47
C SER A 206 4.68 -19.74 -17.25
N HIS A 207 4.01 -18.68 -16.80
CA HIS A 207 2.89 -18.04 -17.50
C HIS A 207 3.26 -16.68 -18.12
N THR A 208 4.56 -16.40 -18.21
CA THR A 208 5.09 -15.14 -18.71
C THR A 208 4.89 -15.02 -20.22
N LYS A 209 4.30 -13.91 -20.65
CA LYS A 209 4.08 -13.61 -22.07
C LYS A 209 5.44 -13.33 -22.74
N PRO A 210 5.81 -14.02 -23.84
CA PRO A 210 7.03 -13.73 -24.57
C PRO A 210 6.93 -12.39 -25.33
N TYR A 211 8.07 -11.76 -25.58
CA TYR A 211 8.18 -10.59 -26.45
C TYR A 211 8.28 -11.05 -27.91
N VAL A 212 7.15 -11.05 -28.61
CA VAL A 212 7.06 -11.51 -30.00
C VAL A 212 6.78 -10.33 -30.92
N ARG A 213 7.38 -10.33 -32.12
CA ARG A 213 7.18 -9.29 -33.15
C ARG A 213 5.71 -9.14 -33.54
N SER A 214 5.00 -10.25 -33.76
CA SER A 214 3.59 -10.25 -34.14
C SER A 214 2.87 -11.52 -33.67
N LYS A 215 1.54 -11.47 -33.66
CA LYS A 215 0.72 -12.63 -33.35
C LYS A 215 0.54 -13.47 -34.63
N GLY A 216 0.81 -14.77 -34.55
CA GLY A 216 0.53 -15.67 -35.68
C GLY A 216 1.00 -17.09 -35.44
N ARG A 217 0.69 -18.00 -36.39
CA ARG A 217 1.19 -19.39 -36.36
C ARG A 217 2.70 -19.47 -36.57
N LYS A 218 3.27 -18.55 -37.36
CA LYS A 218 4.68 -18.52 -37.76
C LYS A 218 5.63 -17.97 -36.68
N PHE A 219 5.11 -17.31 -35.63
CA PHE A 219 5.93 -16.64 -34.63
C PHE A 219 5.87 -17.38 -33.28
N GLU A 220 7.02 -17.92 -32.85
CA GLU A 220 7.25 -18.49 -31.50
C GLU A 220 6.18 -19.47 -30.97
N LYS A 221 5.60 -20.30 -31.86
CA LYS A 221 4.59 -21.31 -31.52
C LYS A 221 4.97 -22.76 -31.83
N ALA A 222 6.20 -23.03 -32.29
CA ALA A 222 6.65 -24.35 -32.71
C ALA A 222 7.34 -25.12 -31.56
N ARG A 223 8.68 -25.12 -31.53
CA ARG A 223 9.47 -25.81 -30.51
C ARG A 223 9.24 -25.20 -29.12
N GLY A 224 9.14 -26.04 -28.09
CA GLY A 224 8.94 -25.60 -26.69
C GLY A 224 7.50 -25.20 -26.35
N ARG A 225 6.57 -25.20 -27.31
CA ARG A 225 5.14 -24.86 -27.10
C ARG A 225 4.18 -26.00 -27.43
N ARG A 226 4.64 -27.04 -28.14
CA ARG A 226 3.82 -28.17 -28.57
C ARG A 226 4.59 -29.48 -28.39
N ASN A 227 3.87 -30.54 -27.99
CA ASN A 227 4.47 -31.87 -27.82
C ASN A 227 5.05 -32.40 -29.14
N SER A 228 4.42 -32.10 -30.29
CA SER A 228 4.84 -32.61 -31.60
C SER A 228 6.13 -31.99 -32.17
N ARG A 229 6.69 -30.96 -31.54
CA ARG A 229 7.90 -30.27 -32.02
C ARG A 229 8.97 -30.26 -30.92
N GLY A 230 9.43 -31.45 -30.55
CA GLY A 230 10.53 -31.67 -29.60
C GLY A 230 10.05 -31.82 -28.16
N PHE A 231 9.63 -30.71 -27.53
CA PHE A 231 9.12 -30.72 -26.16
C PHE A 231 8.12 -29.58 -25.95
N ARG A 232 7.32 -29.69 -24.88
CA ARG A 232 6.39 -28.64 -24.44
C ARG A 232 6.74 -28.22 -23.02
N VAL A 233 6.76 -26.91 -22.81
CA VAL A 233 6.91 -26.27 -21.52
C VAL A 233 5.60 -25.63 -21.09
#